data_AF-A0A182EY20-F1
#
_entry.id   AF-A0A182EY20-F1
#
_cell.length_a   1.000
_cell.length_b   1.000
_cell.length_c   1.000
_cell.angle_alpha   90.00
_cell.angle_beta   90.00
_cell.angle_gamma   90.00
#
_symmetry.space_group_name_H-M   'P 1'
#
loop_
_entity.id
_entity.type
_entity.pdbx_description
1 polymer ?
#
loop_
_entity_poly.entity_id
_entity_poly.type
_entity_poly.pdbx_seq_one_letter_code
_entity_poly.pdbx_strand_id
1 'polypeptide(L)'
;MAVKMYKYMVTIHEMDKILYDSQRQGRISFYLTNTGEEAAQIGSAAGIHDDDLMYGQYREAGSLLYRGFSIEKFMHQCYGNAKDIGKFHN
;
A
#
# COMPACT_ATOMS: atom_id res chain seq x y z
N MET A 1 -1.88 16.83 -11.34
CA MET A 1 -1.14 16.42 -10.12
C MET A 1 -2.09 16.19 -8.93
N ALA A 2 -2.83 17.20 -8.44
CA ALA A 2 -3.76 17.04 -7.31
C ALA A 2 -4.82 15.93 -7.50
N VAL A 3 -5.45 15.83 -8.68
CA VAL A 3 -6.44 14.76 -8.97
C VAL A 3 -5.80 13.37 -8.91
N LYS A 4 -4.53 13.23 -9.34
CA LYS A 4 -3.80 11.97 -9.26
C LYS A 4 -3.60 11.58 -7.80
N MET A 5 -3.05 12.50 -6.98
CA MET A 5 -2.87 12.29 -5.54
C MET A 5 -4.17 11.92 -4.85
N TYR A 6 -5.27 12.63 -5.13
CA TYR A 6 -6.57 12.33 -4.56
C TYR A 6 -7.09 10.94 -4.93
N LYS A 7 -6.96 10.54 -6.20
CA LYS A 7 -7.32 9.18 -6.64
C LYS A 7 -6.53 8.12 -5.85
N TYR A 8 -5.24 8.32 -5.65
CA TYR A 8 -4.43 7.37 -4.88
C TYR A 8 -4.78 7.37 -3.38
N MET A 9 -5.13 8.53 -2.80
CA MET A 9 -5.60 8.60 -1.40
C MET A 9 -6.89 7.80 -1.21
N VAL A 10 -7.85 7.95 -2.14
CA VAL A 10 -9.08 7.15 -2.11
C VAL A 10 -8.79 5.68 -2.36
N THR A 11 -7.88 5.35 -3.28
CA THR A 11 -7.54 3.95 -3.61
C THR A 11 -6.93 3.22 -2.42
N ILE A 12 -5.97 3.83 -1.71
CA ILE A 12 -5.36 3.20 -0.53
C ILE A 12 -6.39 3.04 0.60
N HIS A 13 -7.28 4.02 0.79
CA HIS A 13 -8.35 3.95 1.79
C HIS A 13 -9.33 2.81 1.53
N GLU A 14 -9.74 2.60 0.27
CA GLU A 14 -10.63 1.47 -0.08
C GLU A 14 -9.92 0.12 0.03
N MET A 15 -8.63 0.05 -0.35
CA MET A 15 -7.81 -1.15 -0.15
C MET A 15 -7.69 -1.52 1.33
N ASP A 16 -7.50 -0.52 2.20
CA ASP A 16 -7.39 -0.70 3.64
C ASP A 16 -8.65 -1.32 4.24
N LYS A 17 -9.84 -0.83 3.85
CA LYS A 17 -11.10 -1.40 4.32
C LYS A 17 -11.22 -2.88 3.97
N ILE A 18 -10.93 -3.22 2.71
CA ILE A 18 -11.06 -4.59 2.21
C ILE A 18 -10.10 -5.53 2.92
N LEU A 19 -8.82 -5.14 3.04
CA LEU A 19 -7.80 -5.98 3.66
C LEU A 19 -7.96 -6.06 5.17
N TYR A 20 -8.43 -4.99 5.82
CA TYR A 20 -8.79 -5.02 7.23
C TYR A 20 -9.93 -6.02 7.50
N ASP A 21 -11.00 -5.99 6.70
CA ASP A 21 -12.09 -6.96 6.82
C ASP A 21 -11.64 -8.40 6.50
N SER A 22 -10.74 -8.56 5.53
CA SER A 22 -10.11 -9.85 5.20
C SER A 22 -9.32 -10.42 6.39
N GLN A 23 -8.59 -9.57 7.10
CA GLN A 23 -7.87 -9.93 8.32
C GLN A 23 -8.84 -10.36 9.43
N ARG A 24 -9.95 -9.63 9.63
CA ARG A 24 -10.97 -9.99 10.61
C ARG A 24 -11.68 -11.31 10.32
N GLN A 25 -11.72 -11.72 9.05
CA GLN A 25 -12.23 -13.01 8.62
C GLN A 25 -11.17 -14.14 8.69
N GLY A 26 -9.93 -13.84 9.10
CA GLY A 26 -8.83 -14.80 9.18
C GLY A 26 -8.29 -15.24 7.82
N ARG A 27 -8.56 -14.49 6.73
CA ARG A 27 -8.08 -14.82 5.38
C ARG A 27 -6.62 -14.40 5.16
N ILE A 28 -6.18 -13.37 5.88
CA ILE A 28 -4.79 -12.93 5.96
C ILE A 28 -4.38 -12.85 7.42
N SER A 29 -3.11 -13.12 7.73
CA SER A 29 -2.62 -13.22 9.11
C SER A 29 -2.53 -11.86 9.81
N PHE A 30 -2.17 -10.81 9.06
CA PHE A 30 -1.88 -9.51 9.62
C PHE A 30 -2.14 -8.39 8.61
N TYR A 31 -2.64 -7.24 9.08
CA TYR A 31 -2.84 -6.05 8.27
C TYR A 31 -2.82 -4.78 9.14
N LEU A 32 -2.25 -3.69 8.62
CA LEU A 32 -2.31 -2.35 9.22
C LEU A 32 -2.93 -1.38 8.22
N THR A 33 -3.88 -0.59 8.68
CA THR A 33 -4.50 0.47 7.87
C THR A 33 -3.63 1.73 7.86
N ASN A 34 -3.75 2.53 6.81
CA ASN A 34 -3.06 3.81 6.58
C ASN A 34 -3.98 5.02 6.85
N THR A 35 -5.13 4.79 7.51
CA THR A 35 -6.14 5.81 7.74
C THR A 35 -5.58 7.02 8.48
N GLY A 36 -5.69 8.20 7.86
CA GLY A 36 -5.19 9.47 8.41
C GLY A 36 -3.77 9.84 7.99
N GLU A 37 -3.03 8.94 7.32
CA GLU A 37 -1.66 9.17 6.84
C GLU A 37 -1.55 9.19 5.31
N GLU A 38 -2.66 9.01 4.58
CA GLU A 38 -2.67 8.85 3.12
C GLU A 38 -2.08 10.07 2.40
N ALA A 39 -2.42 11.27 2.88
CA ALA A 39 -1.93 12.53 2.33
C ALA A 39 -0.43 12.72 2.57
N ALA A 40 0.08 12.29 3.72
CA ALA A 40 1.50 12.39 4.05
C ALA A 40 2.33 11.48 3.14
N GLN A 41 1.90 10.22 2.98
CA GLN A 41 2.57 9.21 2.15
C GLN A 41 2.56 9.57 0.66
N ILE A 42 1.40 10.00 0.14
CA ILE A 42 1.23 10.29 -1.29
C ILE A 42 1.82 11.67 -1.63
N GLY A 43 1.66 12.64 -0.73
CA GLY A 43 2.24 13.97 -0.88
C GLY A 43 3.77 13.93 -0.88
N SER A 44 4.38 13.19 0.05
CA SER A 44 5.84 13.01 0.10
C SER A 44 6.36 12.32 -1.16
N ALA A 45 5.74 11.21 -1.57
CA ALA A 45 6.11 10.48 -2.79
C ALA A 45 5.95 11.30 -4.06
N ALA A 46 4.97 12.22 -4.11
CA ALA A 46 4.76 13.13 -5.23
C ALA A 46 5.74 14.29 -5.29
N GLY A 47 6.44 14.60 -4.18
CA GLY A 47 7.37 15.72 -4.06
C GLY A 47 8.82 15.40 -4.39
N ILE A 48 9.16 14.12 -4.59
CA ILE A 48 10.52 13.62 -4.90
C ILE A 48 10.57 12.97 -6.28
N HIS A 49 11.76 12.75 -6.83
CA HIS A 49 11.91 12.09 -8.12
C HIS A 49 11.58 10.60 -8.05
N ASP A 50 11.16 10.01 -9.17
CA ASP A 50 10.74 8.60 -9.22
C ASP A 50 11.91 7.62 -8.96
N ASP A 51 13.15 8.05 -9.21
CA ASP A 51 14.39 7.31 -8.98
C ASP A 51 15.00 7.54 -7.59
N ASP A 52 14.46 8.47 -6.80
CA ASP A 52 14.93 8.71 -5.44
C ASP A 52 14.63 7.51 -4.54
N LEU A 53 15.61 7.12 -3.73
CA LEU A 53 15.46 6.01 -2.79
C LEU A 53 14.54 6.40 -1.62
N MET A 54 13.51 5.59 -1.39
CA MET A 54 12.62 5.73 -0.24
C MET A 54 12.84 4.59 0.74
N TYR A 55 13.20 4.93 1.98
CA TYR A 55 13.16 4.01 3.10
C TYR A 55 11.84 4.21 3.83
N GLY A 56 11.10 3.13 4.02
CA GLY A 56 9.81 3.14 4.70
C GLY A 56 9.81 2.34 5.98
N GLN A 57 8.78 2.56 6.81
CA GLN A 57 8.40 1.66 7.89
C GLN A 57 7.19 0.81 7.44
N TYR A 58 6.25 0.53 8.34
CA TYR A 58 5.09 -0.32 8.09
C TYR A 58 3.84 0.45 7.60
N ARG A 59 3.86 1.79 7.59
CA ARG A 59 2.79 2.67 7.09
C ARG A 59 3.30 3.52 5.93
N GLU A 60 3.67 2.89 4.83
CA GLU A 60 4.14 3.59 3.61
C GLU A 60 3.53 3.01 2.34
N ALA A 61 2.41 2.30 2.47
CA ALA A 61 1.75 1.64 1.34
C ALA A 61 1.24 2.65 0.30
N GLY A 62 0.80 3.85 0.73
CA GLY A 62 0.40 4.93 -0.17
C GLY A 62 1.53 5.41 -1.09
N SER A 63 2.76 5.49 -0.58
CA SER A 63 3.93 5.89 -1.38
C SER A 63 4.29 4.85 -2.44
N LEU A 64 4.26 3.56 -2.08
CA LEU A 64 4.45 2.45 -3.02
C LEU A 64 3.38 2.44 -4.11
N LEU A 65 2.11 2.62 -3.72
CA LEU A 65 0.98 2.67 -4.64
C LEU A 65 1.12 3.84 -5.63
N TYR A 66 1.51 5.03 -5.15
CA TYR A 66 1.71 6.21 -5.99
C TYR A 66 2.83 6.00 -7.03
N ARG A 67 3.89 5.26 -6.65
CA ARG A 67 5.04 4.90 -7.50
C ARG A 67 4.79 3.69 -8.41
N GLY A 68 3.54 3.24 -8.54
CA GLY A 68 3.15 2.23 -9.53
C GLY A 68 3.21 0.79 -9.02
N PHE A 69 3.34 0.56 -7.71
CA PHE A 69 3.10 -0.75 -7.14
C PHE A 69 1.61 -1.08 -7.24
N SER A 70 1.27 -2.16 -7.94
CA SER A 70 -0.13 -2.50 -8.22
C SER A 70 -0.82 -3.09 -7.00
N ILE A 71 -2.14 -2.88 -6.93
CA ILE A 71 -3.01 -3.52 -5.92
C ILE A 71 -2.85 -5.04 -5.93
N GLU A 72 -2.74 -5.64 -7.12
CA GLU A 72 -2.50 -7.09 -7.26
C GLU A 72 -1.25 -7.54 -6.49
N LYS A 73 -0.15 -6.79 -6.57
CA LYS A 73 1.09 -7.11 -5.85
C LYS A 73 0.92 -6.94 -4.33
N PHE A 74 0.17 -5.93 -3.87
CA PHE A 74 -0.19 -5.80 -2.45
C PHE A 74 -0.95 -7.04 -1.96
N MET A 75 -1.94 -7.48 -2.73
CA MET A 75 -2.71 -8.68 -2.39
C MET A 75 -1.82 -9.92 -2.35
N HIS A 76 -0.91 -10.07 -3.32
CA HIS A 76 0.02 -11.22 -3.33
C HIS A 76 0.87 -11.29 -2.06
N GLN A 77 1.40 -10.15 -1.61
CA GLN A 77 2.19 -10.05 -0.39
C GLN A 77 1.36 -10.33 0.85
N CYS A 78 0.17 -9.72 0.99
CA CYS A 78 -0.70 -9.91 2.16
C CYS A 78 -1.19 -11.36 2.31
N TYR A 79 -1.41 -12.05 1.19
CA TYR A 79 -1.82 -13.46 1.18
C TYR A 79 -0.65 -14.44 1.18
N GLY A 80 0.60 -13.96 1.02
CA GLY A 80 1.78 -14.83 0.93
C GLY A 80 1.70 -15.86 -0.19
N ASN A 81 1.07 -15.52 -1.31
CA ASN A 81 0.77 -16.51 -2.36
C ASN A 81 1.98 -16.74 -3.29
N ALA A 82 1.85 -17.71 -4.22
CA ALA A 82 2.93 -18.09 -5.15
C ALA A 82 3.42 -16.96 -6.08
N LYS A 83 2.67 -15.85 -6.19
CA LYS A 83 3.02 -14.68 -7.00
C LYS A 83 3.63 -13.54 -6.17
N ASP A 84 3.87 -13.77 -4.87
CA ASP A 84 4.59 -12.82 -4.03
C ASP A 84 6.06 -12.70 -4.47
N ILE A 85 6.48 -11.48 -4.77
CA ILE A 85 7.87 -11.16 -5.15
C ILE A 85 8.80 -11.38 -3.96
N GLY A 86 8.30 -11.18 -2.73
CA GLY A 86 9.01 -11.45 -1.48
C GLY A 86 9.19 -12.93 -1.18
N LYS A 87 8.59 -13.82 -1.98
CA LYS A 87 8.69 -15.29 -1.87
C LYS A 87 8.45 -15.83 -0.46
N PHE A 88 7.44 -15.32 0.25
CA PHE A 88 7.01 -15.81 1.58
C PHE A 88 8.17 -16.34 2.44
N HIS A 89 8.98 -15.43 2.98
CA HIS A 89 9.98 -15.80 3.98
C HIS A 89 9.33 -15.67 5.36
N ASN A 90 8.92 -16.82 5.91
CA ASN A 90 8.64 -16.99 7.34
C ASN A 90 9.92 -17.41 8.05
#